data_AF-A0A832K5R5-F1
#
_entry.id   AF-A0A832K5R5-F1
#
_cell.length_a   1.000
_cell.length_b   1.000
_cell.length_c   1.000
_cell.angle_alpha   90.00
_cell.angle_beta   90.00
_cell.angle_gamma   90.00
#
_symmetry.space_group_name_H-M   'P 1'
#
loop_
_entity.id
_entity.type
_entity.pdbx_description
1 polymer ?
#
loop_
_entity_poly.entity_id
_entity_poly.type
_entity_poly.pdbx_seq_one_letter_code
_entity_poly.pdbx_strand_id
1 'polypeptide(L)'
;MDMHTKNQYLQVLQDKYFMAKSKKEKSSILDEYCRNTGQKRKYVVRKINHYDFSLKKKRKRNKSSIYNLDVVITLIKIWQIFDYPCGQRLRPLLKSEVERLRDLKEISVSDEVLEKLVLLQKVS
;
A
#
# COMPACT_ATOMS: atom_id res chain seq x y z
N MET A 1 0.67 -2.51 -28.36
CA MET A 1 0.01 -1.29 -27.83
C MET A 1 0.51 -1.01 -26.42
N ASP A 2 1.01 0.20 -26.19
CA ASP A 2 1.40 0.69 -24.87
C ASP A 2 0.17 0.94 -23.96
N MET A 3 0.36 0.93 -22.64
CA MET A 3 -0.71 1.13 -21.66
C MET A 3 -1.32 2.53 -21.74
N HIS A 4 -0.54 3.55 -22.11
CA HIS A 4 -1.08 4.89 -22.31
C HIS A 4 -2.06 4.93 -23.47
N THR A 5 -1.69 4.34 -24.61
CA THR A 5 -2.53 4.23 -25.82
C THR A 5 -3.83 3.48 -25.53
N LYS A 6 -3.77 2.37 -24.78
CA LYS A 6 -4.97 1.60 -24.39
C LYS A 6 -5.93 2.41 -23.51
N ASN A 7 -5.40 3.32 -22.69
CA ASN A 7 -6.21 4.20 -21.84
C ASN A 7 -6.87 5.32 -22.65
N GLN A 8 -6.16 5.94 -23.58
CA GLN A 8 -6.73 6.95 -24.49
C GLN A 8 -7.84 6.35 -25.36
N TYR A 9 -7.63 5.16 -25.92
CA TYR A 9 -8.65 4.46 -26.69
C TYR A 9 -9.89 4.13 -25.83
N LEU A 10 -9.68 3.77 -24.56
CA LEU A 10 -10.78 3.49 -23.63
C LEU A 10 -11.59 4.75 -23.28
N GLN A 11 -10.95 5.92 -23.15
CA GLN A 11 -11.64 7.20 -22.90
C GLN A 11 -12.62 7.53 -24.03
N VAL A 12 -12.20 7.42 -25.29
CA VAL A 12 -13.06 7.70 -26.45
C VAL A 12 -14.27 6.75 -26.51
N LEU A 13 -14.09 5.49 -26.11
CA LEU A 13 -15.16 4.50 -26.09
C LEU A 13 -16.07 4.61 -24.87
N GLN A 14 -15.61 5.23 -23.78
CA GLN A 14 -16.37 5.40 -22.55
C GLN A 14 -17.61 6.28 -22.78
N ASP A 15 -17.47 7.38 -23.53
CA ASP A 15 -18.60 8.25 -23.87
C ASP A 15 -19.66 7.50 -24.68
N LYS A 16 -19.24 6.74 -25.70
CA LYS A 16 -20.14 5.88 -26.49
C LYS A 16 -20.82 4.82 -25.63
N TYR A 17 -20.10 4.25 -24.67
CA TYR A 17 -20.64 3.25 -23.73
C TYR A 17 -21.71 3.87 -22.80
N PHE A 18 -21.52 5.11 -22.34
CA PHE A 18 -22.51 5.80 -21.50
C PHE A 18 -23.72 6.30 -22.29
N MET A 19 -23.53 6.74 -23.54
CA MET A 19 -24.61 7.18 -24.42
C MET A 19 -25.47 6.02 -24.97
N ALA A 20 -24.94 4.79 -24.98
CA ALA A 20 -25.65 3.61 -25.46
C ALA A 20 -26.94 3.34 -24.65
N LYS A 21 -28.07 3.23 -25.36
CA LYS A 21 -29.40 3.05 -24.74
C LYS A 21 -29.68 1.59 -24.42
N SER A 22 -29.11 0.66 -25.19
CA SER A 22 -29.37 -0.78 -25.04
C SER A 22 -28.19 -1.57 -24.46
N LYS A 23 -28.49 -2.68 -23.77
CA LYS A 23 -27.46 -3.62 -23.28
C LYS A 23 -26.68 -4.30 -24.43
N LYS A 24 -27.31 -4.44 -25.61
CA LYS A 24 -26.68 -5.02 -26.80
C LYS A 24 -25.62 -4.08 -27.38
N GLU A 25 -25.93 -2.78 -27.50
CA GLU A 25 -24.96 -1.77 -27.94
C GLU A 25 -23.75 -1.70 -27.00
N LYS A 26 -23.99 -1.61 -25.68
CA LYS A 26 -22.92 -1.65 -24.67
C LYS A 26 -22.04 -2.89 -24.81
N SER A 27 -22.64 -4.02 -25.15
CA SER A 27 -21.90 -5.26 -25.35
C SER A 27 -21.03 -5.24 -26.59
N SER A 28 -21.55 -4.72 -27.71
CA SER A 28 -20.80 -4.57 -28.96
C SER A 28 -19.58 -3.65 -28.79
N ILE A 29 -19.75 -2.52 -28.09
CA ILE A 29 -18.68 -1.56 -27.78
C ILE A 29 -17.57 -2.24 -26.97
N LEU A 30 -17.94 -3.02 -25.95
CA LEU A 30 -16.98 -3.77 -25.15
C LEU A 30 -16.26 -4.86 -25.96
N ASP A 31 -16.96 -5.55 -26.87
CA ASP A 31 -16.38 -6.61 -27.69
C ASP A 31 -15.41 -6.08 -28.75
N GLU A 32 -15.67 -4.90 -29.31
CA GLU A 32 -14.72 -4.18 -30.17
C GLU A 32 -13.43 -3.87 -29.40
N TYR A 33 -13.55 -3.28 -28.20
CA TYR A 33 -12.39 -2.95 -27.37
C TYR A 33 -11.58 -4.19 -26.97
N CYS A 34 -12.26 -5.27 -26.57
CA CYS A 34 -11.60 -6.51 -26.16
C CYS A 34 -10.86 -7.16 -27.34
N ARG A 35 -11.44 -7.14 -28.55
CA ARG A 35 -10.79 -7.64 -29.77
C ARG A 35 -9.54 -6.83 -30.13
N ASN A 36 -9.59 -5.50 -30.03
CA ASN A 36 -8.47 -4.63 -30.37
C ASN A 36 -7.34 -4.63 -29.33
N THR A 37 -7.65 -4.78 -28.04
CA THR A 37 -6.66 -4.64 -26.95
C THR A 37 -6.23 -5.96 -26.31
N GLY A 38 -6.95 -7.06 -26.58
CA GLY A 38 -6.76 -8.36 -25.95
C GLY A 38 -7.13 -8.40 -24.46
N GLN A 39 -7.78 -7.35 -23.92
CA GLN A 39 -8.13 -7.28 -22.50
C GLN A 39 -9.39 -8.08 -22.19
N LYS A 40 -9.43 -8.70 -21.00
CA LYS A 40 -10.61 -9.45 -20.55
C LYS A 40 -11.78 -8.49 -20.28
N ARG A 41 -12.96 -8.85 -20.78
CA ARG A 41 -14.20 -8.07 -20.64
C ARG A 41 -14.51 -7.63 -19.21
N LYS A 42 -14.34 -8.51 -18.21
CA LYS A 42 -14.54 -8.19 -16.78
C LYS A 42 -13.60 -7.07 -16.29
N TYR A 43 -12.36 -7.06 -16.77
CA TYR A 43 -11.39 -6.01 -16.45
C TYR A 43 -11.82 -4.67 -17.07
N VAL A 44 -12.24 -4.68 -18.34
CA VAL A 44 -12.68 -3.48 -19.07
C VAL A 44 -13.92 -2.85 -18.43
N VAL A 45 -14.93 -3.64 -18.08
CA VAL A 45 -16.15 -3.15 -17.39
C VAL A 45 -15.81 -2.55 -16.03
N ARG A 46 -14.99 -3.23 -15.23
CA ARG A 46 -14.54 -2.70 -13.93
C ARG A 46 -13.80 -1.38 -14.12
N LYS A 47 -12.98 -1.28 -15.16
CA LYS A 47 -12.26 -0.05 -15.51
C LYS A 47 -13.26 1.05 -15.87
N ILE A 48 -14.14 0.87 -16.85
CA ILE A 48 -15.14 1.88 -17.23
C ILE A 48 -16.00 2.36 -16.04
N ASN A 49 -16.38 1.47 -15.12
CA ASN A 49 -17.24 1.79 -13.97
C ASN A 49 -16.50 2.41 -12.77
N HIS A 50 -15.18 2.27 -12.65
CA HIS A 50 -14.41 2.76 -11.49
C HIS A 50 -13.40 3.85 -11.86
N TYR A 51 -13.21 4.11 -13.15
CA TYR A 51 -12.16 5.00 -13.63
C TYR A 51 -12.73 6.38 -13.91
N ASP A 52 -12.49 7.27 -12.96
CA ASP A 52 -12.49 8.71 -13.18
C ASP A 52 -11.09 9.07 -13.70
N PHE A 53 -10.94 9.19 -15.02
CA PHE A 53 -9.64 9.53 -15.62
C PHE A 53 -9.11 10.91 -15.18
N SER A 54 -9.97 11.75 -14.57
CA SER A 54 -9.64 13.09 -14.10
C SER A 54 -9.01 13.13 -12.69
N LEU A 55 -9.22 12.09 -11.88
CA LEU A 55 -8.73 12.09 -10.50
C LEU A 55 -7.25 11.72 -10.50
N LYS A 56 -6.41 12.76 -10.62
CA LYS A 56 -5.00 12.73 -10.18
C LYS A 56 -4.94 11.88 -8.91
N LYS A 57 -4.27 10.72 -9.01
CA LYS A 57 -4.08 9.75 -7.93
C LYS A 57 -3.83 10.54 -6.65
N LYS A 58 -4.82 10.61 -5.74
CA LYS A 58 -4.69 11.36 -4.48
C LYS A 58 -3.36 10.92 -3.88
N ARG A 59 -2.38 11.84 -3.84
CA ARG A 59 -1.09 11.57 -3.22
C ARG A 59 -1.44 11.02 -1.84
N LYS A 60 -1.06 9.76 -1.56
CA LYS A 60 -1.27 9.18 -0.24
C LYS A 60 -0.68 10.20 0.73
N ARG A 61 -1.52 10.78 1.59
CA ARG A 61 -1.08 11.69 2.63
C ARG A 61 0.02 10.95 3.37
N ASN A 62 1.25 11.45 3.32
CA ASN A 62 2.34 10.89 4.10
C ASN A 62 1.84 10.90 5.55
N LYS A 63 1.56 9.72 6.10
CA LYS A 63 1.13 9.60 7.49
C LYS A 63 2.25 10.23 8.31
N SER A 64 1.94 11.24 9.12
CA SER A 64 2.93 11.78 10.07
C SER A 64 3.50 10.59 10.83
N SER A 65 4.82 10.45 10.84
CA SER A 65 5.46 9.33 11.52
C SER A 65 5.16 9.47 13.00
N ILE A 66 4.23 8.65 13.50
CA ILE A 66 3.93 8.53 14.94
C ILE A 66 5.19 8.05 15.68
N TYR A 67 6.13 7.43 14.96
CA TYR A 67 7.42 6.99 15.46
C TYR A 67 8.48 8.06 15.18
N ASN A 68 9.03 8.64 16.25
CA ASN A 68 10.21 9.49 16.17
C ASN A 68 11.36 8.68 15.54
N LEU A 69 12.21 9.36 14.78
CA LEU A 69 13.37 8.75 14.11
C LEU A 69 14.21 7.90 15.08
N ASP A 70 14.31 8.34 16.33
CA ASP A 70 15.05 7.65 17.40
C ASP A 70 14.49 6.26 17.73
N VAL A 71 13.16 6.10 17.69
CA VAL A 71 12.50 4.79 17.91
C VAL A 71 12.85 3.84 16.78
N VAL A 72 12.86 4.34 15.54
CA VAL A 72 13.19 3.55 14.35
C VAL A 72 14.66 3.12 14.37
N ILE A 73 15.57 4.05 14.69
CA ILE A 73 17.01 3.74 14.81
C ILE A 73 17.25 2.68 15.89
N THR A 74 16.61 2.83 17.05
CA THR A 74 16.72 1.87 18.16
C THR A 74 16.20 0.49 17.74
N LEU A 75 15.04 0.45 17.08
CA LEU A 75 14.46 -0.80 16.59
C LEU A 75 15.37 -1.49 15.57
N ILE A 76 16.00 -0.73 14.66
CA ILE A 76 16.94 -1.27 13.67
C ILE A 76 18.16 -1.88 14.36
N LYS A 77 18.74 -1.22 15.37
CA LYS A 77 19.88 -1.76 16.12
C LYS A 77 19.53 -3.09 16.80
N ILE A 78 18.39 -3.15 17.46
CA ILE A 78 17.91 -4.38 18.10
C ILE A 78 17.68 -5.47 17.04
N TRP A 79 17.06 -5.10 15.91
CA TRP A 79 16.81 -6.02 14.81
C TRP A 79 18.10 -6.60 14.22
N GLN A 80 19.18 -5.82 14.18
CA GLN A 80 20.51 -6.28 13.78
C GLN A 80 21.16 -7.21 14.81
N ILE A 81 21.06 -6.90 16.10
CA ILE A 81 21.63 -7.72 17.18
C ILE A 81 21.00 -9.13 17.20
N PHE A 82 19.72 -9.24 16.87
CA PHE A 82 18.99 -10.52 16.89
C PHE A 82 19.01 -11.30 15.57
N ASP A 83 19.89 -10.96 14.62
CA ASP A 83 19.96 -11.58 13.28
C ASP A 83 18.66 -11.45 12.47
N TYR A 84 18.11 -10.24 12.40
CA TYR A 84 16.99 -9.87 11.53
C TYR A 84 15.71 -10.74 11.68
N PRO A 85 15.17 -10.94 12.90
CA PRO A 85 13.98 -11.76 13.11
C PRO A 85 12.73 -11.15 12.47
N CYS A 86 11.75 -11.98 12.11
CA CYS A 86 10.45 -11.50 11.65
C CYS A 86 9.72 -10.71 12.76
N GLY A 87 8.87 -9.74 12.40
CA GLY A 87 8.23 -8.83 13.36
C GLY A 87 7.42 -9.53 14.47
N GLN A 88 6.88 -10.72 14.19
CA GLN A 88 6.18 -11.55 15.18
C GLN A 88 7.14 -12.11 16.25
N ARG A 89 8.37 -12.48 15.86
CA ARG A 89 9.42 -12.96 16.76
C ARG A 89 10.14 -11.81 17.46
N LEU A 90 10.25 -10.65 16.81
CA LEU A 90 10.85 -9.46 17.39
C LEU A 90 10.03 -8.88 18.55
N ARG A 91 8.68 -8.95 18.49
CA ARG A 91 7.80 -8.42 19.55
C ARG A 91 8.10 -9.00 20.96
N PRO A 92 8.14 -10.32 21.18
CA PRO A 92 8.46 -10.88 22.51
C PRO A 92 9.91 -10.61 22.91
N LEU A 93 10.85 -10.61 21.96
CA LEU A 93 12.26 -10.29 22.22
C LEU A 93 12.42 -8.84 22.71
N LEU A 94 11.71 -7.89 22.10
CA LEU A 94 11.69 -6.51 22.58
C LEU A 94 11.12 -6.37 24.01
N LYS A 95 10.27 -7.30 24.44
CA LYS A 95 9.72 -7.27 25.80
C LYS A 95 10.72 -7.79 26.83
N SER A 96 11.46 -8.85 26.52
CA SER A 96 12.38 -9.48 27.48
C SER A 96 13.81 -8.95 27.41
N GLU A 97 14.27 -8.51 26.24
CA GLU A 97 15.68 -8.22 25.99
C GLU A 97 16.00 -6.73 26.03
N VAL A 98 15.02 -5.82 25.95
CA VAL A 98 15.29 -4.36 25.99
C VAL A 98 15.90 -3.93 27.33
N GLU A 99 15.44 -4.51 28.44
CA GLU A 99 16.01 -4.26 29.77
C GLU A 99 17.46 -4.81 29.86
N ARG A 100 17.69 -6.03 29.36
CA ARG A 100 19.02 -6.64 29.31
C ARG A 100 20.00 -5.84 28.44
N LEU A 101 19.54 -5.32 27.30
CA LEU A 101 20.35 -4.51 26.38
C LEU A 101 20.69 -3.12 26.97
N ARG A 102 19.84 -2.59 27.85
CA ARG A 102 20.12 -1.39 28.65
C ARG A 102 21.21 -1.66 29.67
N ASP A 103 21.11 -2.79 30.38
CA ASP A 103 22.08 -3.18 31.43
C ASP A 103 23.46 -3.51 30.85
N LEU A 104 23.49 -4.13 29.67
CA LEU A 104 24.74 -4.42 28.93
C LEU A 104 25.36 -3.18 28.27
N LYS A 105 24.73 -2.01 28.37
CA LYS A 105 25.13 -0.74 27.72
C LYS A 105 25.29 -0.84 26.18
N GLU A 106 24.76 -1.88 25.56
CA GLU A 106 24.84 -2.07 24.11
C GLU A 106 23.94 -1.07 23.37
N ILE A 107 22.95 -0.48 24.06
CA ILE A 107 22.05 0.52 23.49
C ILE A 107 21.81 1.66 24.49
N SER A 108 22.07 2.90 24.07
CA SER A 108 21.63 4.11 24.78
C SER A 108 20.18 4.41 24.39
N VAL A 109 19.23 3.93 25.19
CA VAL A 109 17.79 4.17 25.00
C VAL A 109 17.32 5.18 26.05
N SER A 110 16.74 6.30 25.61
CA SER A 110 16.06 7.24 26.50
C SER A 110 14.76 6.64 27.02
N ASP A 111 14.38 6.93 28.27
CA ASP A 111 13.18 6.36 28.90
C ASP A 111 11.90 6.66 28.08
N GLU A 112 11.85 7.79 27.35
CA GLU A 112 10.77 8.13 26.43
C GLU A 112 10.61 7.16 25.24
N VAL A 113 11.72 6.59 24.76
CA VAL A 113 11.72 5.62 23.64
C VAL A 113 11.23 4.26 24.15
N LEU A 114 11.60 3.91 25.38
CA LEU A 114 11.16 2.68 26.04
C LEU A 114 9.64 2.69 26.26
N GLU A 115 9.08 3.80 26.73
CA GLU A 115 7.64 3.97 26.87
C GLU A 115 6.90 3.81 25.53
N LYS A 116 7.44 4.39 24.44
CA LYS A 116 6.86 4.25 23.09
C LYS A 116 6.97 2.82 22.56
N LEU A 117 8.04 2.10 22.88
CA LEU A 117 8.22 0.69 22.53
C LEU A 117 7.26 -0.22 23.33
N VAL A 118 6.96 0.09 24.58
CA VAL A 118 5.96 -0.63 25.38
C VAL A 118 4.55 -0.36 24.86
N LEU A 119 4.23 0.87 24.44
CA LEU A 119 2.94 1.20 23.81
C LEU A 119 2.71 0.42 22.50
N LEU A 120 3.76 0.18 21.71
CA LEU A 120 3.72 -0.67 20.52
C LEU A 120 3.31 -2.12 20.80
N GLN A 121 3.48 -2.59 22.04
CA GLN A 121 3.15 -3.96 22.43
C GLN A 121 1.66 -4.15 22.77
N LYS A 122 0.94 -3.08 23.14
CA LYS A 122 -0.47 -3.13 23.63
C LYS A 122 -1.54 -3.24 22.55
N VAL A 123 -1.19 -3.08 21.26
CA VAL A 123 -2.16 -3.25 20.17
C VAL A 123 -2.11 -4.71 19.69
N SER A 124 -3.11 -5.49 20.15
CA SER A 124 -3.55 -6.76 19.58
C SER A 124 -5.06 -6.86 19.67
#